data_AF-A0A5J4E475-F1
#
_entry.id   AF-A0A5J4E475-F1
#
_cell.length_a   1.000
_cell.length_b   1.000
_cell.length_c   1.000
_cell.angle_alpha   90.00
_cell.angle_beta   90.00
_cell.angle_gamma   90.00
#
_symmetry.space_group_name_H-M   'P 1'
#
loop_
_entity.id
_entity.type
_entity.pdbx_description
1 polymer ?
#
loop_
_entity_poly.entity_id
_entity_poly.type
_entity_poly.pdbx_seq_one_letter_code
_entity_poly.pdbx_strand_id
1 'polypeptide(L)'
;MMKLRFAEPEHLVDINNIESLKGIREENGNIVIGAMTSENALISSALLQKKCPILPEAARLIADPQVRNRGTIGGDIAHGDPANDHPAIMMALEANFTLVGPNGSRQVAANDFYLGTFHTLLEADEILTEIRIAPQSPNTGASYQKLKRKTGDFATAAAAAVIEMSGETCQKVRIALTNLGPTALRASDAEAVLTGQVITDELIDQAAQKAMDICDPAEDLRGDAEYKTHMGGEMTRRAIRTAVKRAKE
;
A
#
# COMPACT_ATOMS: atom_id res chain seq x y z
N MET A 1 -2.54 -18.06 11.05
CA MET A 1 -1.39 -18.99 10.92
C MET A 1 -1.34 -20.01 12.07
N MET A 2 -1.09 -19.62 13.32
CA MET A 2 -0.88 -20.56 14.46
C MET A 2 -2.04 -21.54 14.71
N LYS A 3 -3.30 -21.09 14.65
CA LYS A 3 -4.48 -21.97 14.83
C LYS A 3 -4.54 -23.13 13.82
N LEU A 4 -3.94 -22.96 12.65
CA LEU A 4 -3.81 -23.98 11.60
C LEU A 4 -2.42 -24.65 11.59
N ARG A 5 -1.56 -24.31 12.56
CA ARG A 5 -0.19 -24.82 12.72
C ARG A 5 0.76 -24.55 11.55
N PHE A 6 0.47 -23.53 10.73
CA PHE A 6 1.46 -23.04 9.75
C PHE A 6 2.63 -22.28 10.39
N ALA A 7 2.46 -21.81 11.63
CA ALA A 7 3.52 -21.19 12.42
C ALA A 7 3.40 -21.69 13.87
N GLU A 8 4.52 -22.12 14.45
CA GLU A 8 4.58 -22.77 15.78
C GLU A 8 5.69 -22.14 16.65
N PRO A 9 5.67 -20.81 16.91
CA PRO A 9 6.67 -20.20 17.77
C PRO A 9 6.50 -20.65 19.22
N GLU A 10 7.61 -20.89 19.93
CA GLU A 10 7.60 -21.22 21.36
C GLU A 10 7.26 -20.01 22.25
N HIS A 11 7.51 -18.79 21.74
CA HIS A 11 7.29 -17.54 22.45
C HIS A 11 6.49 -16.55 21.58
N LEU A 12 5.60 -15.79 22.24
CA LEU A 12 4.95 -14.62 21.66
C LEU A 12 5.30 -13.40 22.50
N VAL A 13 5.91 -12.40 21.87
CA VAL A 13 6.21 -11.11 22.48
C VAL A 13 5.06 -10.16 22.16
N ASP A 14 4.19 -9.91 23.13
CA ASP A 14 3.06 -8.99 22.94
C ASP A 14 3.51 -7.52 23.07
N ILE A 15 3.36 -6.77 21.98
CA ILE A 15 3.71 -5.33 21.88
C ILE A 15 2.50 -4.40 22.01
N ASN A 16 1.31 -4.90 22.36
CA ASN A 16 0.07 -4.10 22.47
C ASN A 16 0.14 -2.97 23.53
N ASN A 17 0.99 -3.10 24.55
CA ASN A 17 1.07 -2.13 25.66
C ASN A 17 2.21 -1.09 25.50
N ILE A 18 2.85 -1.03 24.33
CA ILE A 18 3.90 -0.06 24.05
C ILE A 18 3.28 1.19 23.40
N GLU A 19 3.04 2.23 24.21
CA GLU A 19 2.33 3.44 23.76
C GLU A 19 3.06 4.21 22.66
N SER A 20 4.40 4.18 22.64
CA SER A 20 5.20 4.84 21.60
C SER A 20 5.00 4.23 20.20
N LEU A 21 4.44 3.03 20.09
CA LEU A 21 4.14 2.37 18.81
C LEU A 21 2.75 2.77 18.27
N LYS A 22 1.99 3.62 18.96
CA LYS A 22 0.61 3.96 18.58
C LYS A 22 0.46 5.41 18.16
N GLY A 23 -0.59 5.66 17.39
CA GLY A 23 -1.07 7.00 17.09
C GLY A 23 -0.57 7.55 15.77
N ILE A 24 -1.14 8.69 15.40
CA ILE A 24 -0.92 9.37 14.14
C ILE A 24 -0.64 10.83 14.46
N ARG A 25 0.50 11.35 14.00
CA ARG A 25 0.94 12.71 14.29
C ARG A 25 1.59 13.35 13.07
N GLU A 26 1.73 14.67 13.12
CA GLU A 26 2.62 15.39 12.21
C GLU A 26 3.97 15.62 12.90
N GLU A 27 5.05 15.39 12.17
CA GLU A 27 6.40 15.61 12.67
C GLU A 27 7.29 16.07 11.51
N ASN A 28 7.89 17.26 11.64
CA ASN A 28 8.76 17.84 10.61
C ASN A 28 8.11 17.85 9.21
N GLY A 29 6.82 18.15 9.14
CA GLY A 29 6.04 18.16 7.89
C GLY A 29 5.60 16.79 7.37
N ASN A 30 6.07 15.69 7.95
CA ASN A 30 5.66 14.33 7.59
C ASN A 30 4.46 13.89 8.43
N ILE A 31 3.65 13.00 7.86
CA ILE A 31 2.71 12.20 8.64
C ILE A 31 3.47 11.01 9.20
N VAL A 32 3.37 10.79 10.51
CA VAL A 32 4.00 9.66 11.19
C VAL A 32 2.92 8.83 11.85
N ILE A 33 2.93 7.54 11.54
CA ILE A 33 1.96 6.55 12.00
C ILE A 33 2.72 5.50 12.80
N GLY A 34 2.40 5.33 14.08
CA GLY A 34 2.97 4.24 14.88
C GLY A 34 2.51 2.88 14.35
N ALA A 35 3.41 1.90 14.29
CA ALA A 35 3.17 0.58 13.71
C ALA A 35 1.99 -0.20 14.34
N MET A 36 1.67 0.08 15.61
CA MET A 36 0.53 -0.48 16.34
C MET A 36 -0.77 0.31 16.18
N THR A 37 -0.83 1.27 15.25
CA THR A 37 -2.08 1.96 14.89
C THR A 37 -3.01 0.98 14.19
N SER A 38 -4.22 0.80 14.72
CA SER A 38 -5.21 -0.10 14.14
C SER A 38 -5.81 0.45 12.85
N GLU A 39 -6.30 -0.43 11.98
CA GLU A 39 -6.96 -0.03 10.73
C GLU A 39 -8.15 0.93 10.99
N ASN A 40 -8.96 0.66 12.02
CA ASN A 40 -10.06 1.57 12.36
C ASN A 40 -9.56 2.94 12.84
N ALA A 41 -8.42 3.00 13.55
CA ALA A 41 -7.83 4.28 13.94
C ALA A 41 -7.34 5.08 12.72
N LEU A 42 -6.83 4.41 11.67
CA LEU A 42 -6.52 5.06 10.40
C LEU A 42 -7.79 5.68 9.78
N ILE A 43 -8.87 4.90 9.72
CA ILE A 43 -10.16 5.33 9.14
C ILE A 43 -10.70 6.56 9.84
N SER A 44 -10.66 6.61 11.18
CA SER A 44 -11.21 7.71 11.98
C SER A 44 -10.30 8.93 12.10
N SER A 45 -9.05 8.86 11.61
CA SER A 45 -8.08 9.94 11.79
C SER A 45 -8.43 11.16 10.95
N ALA A 46 -8.79 12.26 11.62
CA ALA A 46 -9.03 13.55 10.96
C ALA A 46 -7.80 14.06 10.20
N LEU A 47 -6.60 13.79 10.72
CA LEU A 47 -5.34 14.15 10.07
C LEU A 47 -5.17 13.41 8.75
N LEU A 48 -5.37 12.08 8.73
CA LEU A 48 -5.27 11.30 7.49
C LEU A 48 -6.38 11.65 6.51
N GLN A 49 -7.62 11.82 6.97
CA GLN A 49 -8.73 12.24 6.12
C GLN A 49 -8.44 13.56 5.40
N LYS A 50 -7.71 14.48 6.05
CA LYS A 50 -7.35 15.77 5.48
C LYS A 50 -6.09 15.71 4.59
N LYS A 51 -5.04 15.00 5.01
CA LYS A 51 -3.70 15.11 4.40
C LYS A 51 -3.25 13.89 3.61
N CYS A 52 -3.86 12.72 3.82
CA CYS A 52 -3.55 11.49 3.10
C CYS A 52 -4.81 10.62 2.96
N PRO A 53 -5.85 11.09 2.24
CA PRO A 53 -7.18 10.47 2.24
C PRO A 53 -7.21 9.05 1.64
N ILE A 54 -6.23 8.68 0.81
CA ILE A 54 -6.12 7.31 0.28
C ILE A 54 -6.02 6.27 1.41
N LEU A 55 -5.37 6.57 2.54
CA LEU A 55 -5.22 5.61 3.64
C LEU A 55 -6.55 5.24 4.30
N PRO A 56 -7.35 6.17 4.85
CA PRO A 56 -8.64 5.83 5.44
C PRO A 56 -9.61 5.23 4.41
N GLU A 57 -9.51 5.60 3.12
CA GLU A 57 -10.32 4.98 2.07
C GLU A 57 -9.93 3.53 1.81
N ALA A 58 -8.65 3.25 1.65
CA ALA A 58 -8.15 1.91 1.43
C ALA A 58 -8.35 1.02 2.66
N ALA A 59 -8.11 1.52 3.87
CA ALA A 59 -8.34 0.80 5.12
C ALA A 59 -9.79 0.30 5.26
N ARG A 60 -10.80 1.02 4.73
CA ARG A 60 -12.20 0.55 4.70
C ARG A 60 -12.40 -0.70 3.83
N LEU A 61 -11.50 -0.95 2.88
CA LEU A 61 -11.52 -2.12 2.00
C LEU A 61 -10.79 -3.33 2.59
N ILE A 62 -10.04 -3.13 3.68
CA ILE A 62 -9.30 -4.16 4.42
C ILE A 62 -10.24 -4.86 5.39
N ALA A 63 -10.37 -6.18 5.22
CA ALA A 63 -11.11 -7.06 6.12
C ALA A 63 -12.53 -6.55 6.48
N ASP A 64 -12.89 -6.58 7.76
CA ASP A 64 -14.18 -6.21 8.33
C ASP A 64 -13.99 -5.40 9.64
N PRO A 65 -15.05 -4.82 10.24
CA PRO A 65 -14.91 -3.97 11.43
C PRO A 65 -14.21 -4.65 12.62
N GLN A 66 -14.40 -5.94 12.84
CA GLN A 66 -13.81 -6.68 13.95
C GLN A 66 -12.31 -6.86 13.74
N VAL A 67 -11.91 -7.30 12.55
CA VAL A 67 -10.50 -7.40 12.19
C VAL A 67 -9.84 -6.03 12.26
N ARG A 68 -10.48 -4.96 11.76
CA ARG A 68 -9.90 -3.61 11.78
C ARG A 68 -9.76 -2.97 13.16
N ASN A 69 -10.45 -3.48 14.18
CA ASN A 69 -10.23 -3.07 15.58
C ASN A 69 -8.97 -3.71 16.19
N ARG A 70 -8.37 -4.71 15.54
CA ARG A 70 -7.23 -5.47 16.06
C ARG A 70 -6.01 -5.44 15.14
N GLY A 71 -6.22 -5.60 13.83
CA GLY A 71 -5.19 -5.51 12.81
C GLY A 71 -4.57 -4.11 12.82
N THR A 72 -3.24 -4.07 12.70
CA THR A 72 -2.45 -2.84 12.70
C THR A 72 -1.75 -2.67 11.36
N ILE A 73 -1.52 -1.42 10.98
CA ILE A 73 -0.81 -1.09 9.75
C ILE A 73 0.60 -1.70 9.72
N GLY A 74 1.30 -1.69 10.85
CA GLY A 74 2.63 -2.28 10.95
C GLY A 74 2.60 -3.80 10.83
N GLY A 75 1.56 -4.46 11.37
CA GLY A 75 1.37 -5.89 11.20
C GLY A 75 1.06 -6.29 9.76
N ASP A 76 0.21 -5.53 9.07
CA ASP A 76 -0.12 -5.75 7.64
C ASP A 76 1.11 -5.58 6.74
N ILE A 77 1.93 -4.54 6.99
CA ILE A 77 3.20 -4.29 6.29
C ILE A 77 4.23 -5.38 6.58
N ALA A 78 4.49 -5.67 7.85
CA ALA A 78 5.56 -6.59 8.26
C ALA A 78 5.22 -8.06 8.00
N HIS A 79 3.94 -8.40 7.78
CA HIS A 79 3.56 -9.77 7.44
C HIS A 79 4.16 -10.23 6.11
N GLY A 80 4.33 -9.32 5.14
CA GLY A 80 4.92 -9.62 3.84
C GLY A 80 4.03 -10.49 2.94
N ASP A 81 2.73 -10.63 3.23
CA ASP A 81 1.81 -11.30 2.31
C ASP A 81 1.56 -10.41 1.08
N PRO A 82 1.79 -10.87 -0.16
CA PRO A 82 1.51 -10.09 -1.37
C PRO A 82 0.04 -9.66 -1.50
N ALA A 83 -0.85 -10.36 -0.79
CA ALA A 83 -2.27 -10.07 -0.78
C ALA A 83 -2.66 -8.90 0.15
N ASN A 84 -1.79 -8.53 1.11
CA ASN A 84 -2.02 -7.39 1.99
C ASN A 84 -2.08 -6.07 1.19
N ASP A 85 -2.94 -5.15 1.62
CA ASP A 85 -3.22 -3.93 0.86
C ASP A 85 -2.20 -2.82 1.13
N HIS A 86 -1.72 -2.66 2.37
CA HIS A 86 -0.79 -1.58 2.71
C HIS A 86 0.54 -1.64 1.95
N PRO A 87 1.16 -2.80 1.66
CA PRO A 87 2.39 -2.87 0.88
C PRO A 87 2.39 -2.00 -0.40
N ALA A 88 1.39 -2.18 -1.28
CA ALA A 88 1.29 -1.40 -2.51
C ALA A 88 0.96 0.08 -2.22
N ILE A 89 0.10 0.36 -1.25
CA ILE A 89 -0.27 1.74 -0.88
C ILE A 89 0.96 2.50 -0.37
N MET A 90 1.80 1.85 0.45
CA MET A 90 3.05 2.43 0.97
C MET A 90 4.08 2.68 -0.12
N MET A 91 4.19 1.78 -1.10
CA MET A 91 5.01 2.00 -2.30
C MET A 91 4.53 3.23 -3.08
N ALA A 92 3.21 3.34 -3.30
CA ALA A 92 2.62 4.46 -4.04
C ALA A 92 2.76 5.81 -3.29
N LEU A 93 2.71 5.79 -1.96
CA LEU A 93 2.94 6.95 -1.11
C LEU A 93 4.42 7.28 -0.88
N GLU A 94 5.34 6.46 -1.40
CA GLU A 94 6.78 6.54 -1.13
C GLU A 94 7.09 6.61 0.37
N ALA A 95 6.40 5.78 1.16
CA ALA A 95 6.58 5.75 2.61
C ALA A 95 7.97 5.23 3.00
N ASN A 96 8.44 5.66 4.17
CA ASN A 96 9.62 5.11 4.83
C ASN A 96 9.21 4.42 6.13
N PHE A 97 9.87 3.32 6.43
CA PHE A 97 9.64 2.49 7.60
C PHE A 97 10.82 2.63 8.57
N THR A 98 10.55 2.97 9.83
CA THR A 98 11.59 2.99 10.86
C THR A 98 11.65 1.63 11.54
N LEU A 99 12.78 0.95 11.38
CA LEU A 99 13.08 -0.33 12.02
C LEU A 99 14.01 -0.07 13.20
N VAL A 100 13.75 -0.71 14.34
CA VAL A 100 14.56 -0.57 15.55
C VAL A 100 14.99 -1.94 16.03
N GLY A 101 16.30 -2.13 16.18
CA GLY A 101 16.91 -3.34 16.73
C GLY A 101 17.90 -3.01 17.85
N PRO A 102 18.69 -3.99 18.33
CA PRO A 102 19.63 -3.80 19.44
C PRO A 102 20.75 -2.79 19.12
N ASN A 103 21.05 -2.57 17.84
CA ASN A 103 22.12 -1.69 17.37
C ASN A 103 21.63 -0.27 17.02
N GLY A 104 20.37 0.06 17.32
CA GLY A 104 19.78 1.36 17.04
C GLY A 104 18.64 1.30 16.04
N SER A 105 18.41 2.42 15.33
CA SER A 105 17.33 2.56 14.36
C SER A 105 17.83 2.82 12.94
N ARG A 106 17.09 2.32 11.95
CA ARG A 106 17.31 2.61 10.52
C ARG A 106 16.00 2.89 9.81
N GLN A 107 16.08 3.58 8.67
CA GLN A 107 14.94 3.80 7.80
C GLN A 107 15.10 2.99 6.52
N VAL A 108 13.99 2.41 6.05
CA VAL A 108 13.91 1.63 4.81
C VAL A 108 12.73 2.16 3.99
N ALA A 109 12.94 2.39 2.69
CA ALA A 109 11.85 2.79 1.80
C ALA A 109 10.90 1.60 1.55
N ALA A 110 9.61 1.87 1.42
CA ALA A 110 8.60 0.83 1.16
C ALA A 110 8.89 0.02 -0.11
N ASN A 111 9.52 0.63 -1.12
CA ASN A 111 9.89 -0.03 -2.38
C ASN A 111 11.01 -1.07 -2.22
N ASP A 112 11.83 -0.95 -1.18
CA ASP A 112 12.98 -1.83 -0.94
C ASP A 112 12.70 -2.87 0.16
N PHE A 113 11.52 -2.84 0.77
CA PHE A 113 11.20 -3.61 1.97
C PHE A 113 10.76 -5.05 1.70
N TYR A 114 10.23 -5.36 0.52
CA TYR A 114 9.63 -6.67 0.22
C TYR A 114 10.55 -7.51 -0.67
N LEU A 115 10.91 -8.70 -0.21
CA LEU A 115 11.89 -9.59 -0.86
C LEU A 115 11.24 -10.86 -1.45
N GLY A 116 10.00 -11.16 -1.04
CA GLY A 116 9.20 -12.29 -1.51
C GLY A 116 8.00 -12.54 -0.61
N THR A 117 7.23 -13.60 -0.89
CA THR A 117 6.06 -13.98 -0.10
C THR A 117 6.44 -14.27 1.36
N PHE A 118 5.87 -13.51 2.30
CA PHE A 118 6.19 -13.53 3.74
C PHE A 118 7.65 -13.20 4.07
N HIS A 119 8.39 -12.58 3.15
CA HIS A 119 9.80 -12.24 3.30
C HIS A 119 10.00 -10.74 3.08
N THR A 120 10.46 -10.06 4.13
CA THR A 120 10.74 -8.63 4.12
C THR A 120 12.19 -8.37 4.52
N LEU A 121 12.65 -7.13 4.39
CA LEU A 121 13.97 -6.68 4.84
C LEU A 121 14.07 -6.52 6.37
N LEU A 122 13.01 -6.83 7.12
CA LEU A 122 13.01 -6.80 8.58
C LEU A 122 13.85 -7.95 9.13
N GLU A 123 14.86 -7.63 9.94
CA GLU A 123 15.71 -8.64 10.57
C GLU A 123 15.03 -9.27 11.80
N ALA A 124 15.50 -10.45 12.21
CA ALA A 124 14.86 -11.24 13.27
C ALA A 124 14.82 -10.56 14.66
N ASP A 125 15.70 -9.59 14.91
CA ASP A 125 15.81 -8.82 16.15
C ASP A 125 15.36 -7.35 16.01
N GLU A 126 14.67 -7.02 14.90
CA GLU A 126 14.12 -5.69 14.63
C GLU A 126 12.60 -5.62 14.84
N ILE A 127 12.13 -4.42 15.17
CA ILE A 127 10.72 -4.06 15.25
C ILE A 127 10.45 -2.91 14.28
N LEU A 128 9.46 -3.06 13.40
CA LEU A 128 8.87 -1.94 12.68
C LEU A 128 8.12 -1.05 13.68
N THR A 129 8.61 0.18 13.88
CA THR A 129 8.08 1.07 14.95
C THR A 129 7.15 2.16 14.43
N GLU A 130 7.43 2.70 13.25
CA GLU A 130 6.63 3.77 12.64
C GLU A 130 6.75 3.77 11.11
N ILE A 131 5.71 4.32 10.49
CA ILE A 131 5.59 4.58 9.06
C ILE A 131 5.59 6.10 8.87
N ARG A 132 6.46 6.61 7.99
CA ARG A 132 6.60 8.03 7.67
C ARG A 132 6.20 8.28 6.23
N ILE A 133 5.25 9.20 6.03
CA ILE A 133 4.75 9.60 4.71
C ILE A 133 5.00 11.09 4.51
N ALA A 134 5.66 11.42 3.41
CA ALA A 134 5.95 12.80 3.04
C ALA A 134 4.65 13.57 2.72
N PRO A 135 4.60 14.88 2.98
CA PRO A 135 3.45 15.71 2.64
C PRO A 135 3.23 15.69 1.12
N GLN A 136 1.97 15.53 0.72
CA GLN A 136 1.57 15.60 -0.68
C GLN A 136 1.26 17.06 -1.05
N SER A 137 1.52 17.45 -2.30
CA SER A 137 1.17 18.79 -2.77
C SER A 137 -0.36 18.92 -2.93
N PRO A 138 -0.91 20.16 -2.89
CA PRO A 138 -2.35 20.36 -3.04
C PRO A 138 -2.93 19.79 -4.35
N ASN A 139 -2.13 19.74 -5.42
CA ASN A 139 -2.55 19.24 -6.73
C ASN A 139 -2.28 17.72 -6.87
N THR A 140 -2.25 17.01 -5.75
CA THR A 140 -2.06 15.55 -5.72
C THR A 140 -3.38 14.84 -5.53
N GLY A 141 -3.74 14.00 -6.48
CA GLY A 141 -4.86 13.07 -6.37
C GLY A 141 -4.37 11.65 -6.13
N ALA A 142 -5.09 10.89 -5.32
CA ALA A 142 -4.74 9.52 -4.98
C ALA A 142 -5.96 8.60 -5.04
N SER A 143 -5.77 7.33 -5.39
CA SER A 143 -6.83 6.33 -5.44
C SER A 143 -6.31 4.91 -5.17
N TYR A 144 -7.13 4.08 -4.54
CA TYR A 144 -6.91 2.64 -4.43
C TYR A 144 -8.13 1.89 -4.95
N GLN A 145 -7.94 1.03 -5.95
CA GLN A 145 -9.01 0.26 -6.61
C GLN A 145 -8.76 -1.22 -6.39
N LYS A 146 -9.69 -1.89 -5.70
CA LYS A 146 -9.57 -3.30 -5.30
C LYS A 146 -10.72 -4.13 -5.85
N LEU A 147 -10.40 -5.08 -6.72
CA LEU A 147 -11.31 -6.15 -7.11
C LEU A 147 -11.24 -7.27 -6.07
N LYS A 148 -12.40 -7.72 -5.57
CA LYS A 148 -12.51 -8.79 -4.57
C LYS A 148 -13.83 -9.52 -4.72
N ARG A 149 -13.86 -10.81 -4.36
CA ARG A 149 -15.04 -11.68 -4.47
C ARG A 149 -16.16 -11.28 -3.50
N LYS A 150 -15.78 -10.72 -2.34
CA LYS A 150 -16.70 -10.29 -1.27
C LYS A 150 -16.02 -9.29 -0.33
N THR A 151 -16.80 -8.60 0.49
CA THR A 151 -16.28 -7.86 1.64
C THR A 151 -15.49 -8.78 2.57
N GLY A 152 -14.35 -8.30 3.05
CA GLY A 152 -13.44 -9.05 3.92
C GLY A 152 -12.38 -9.87 3.20
N ASP A 153 -12.48 -10.07 1.89
CA ASP A 153 -11.51 -10.87 1.13
C ASP A 153 -10.29 -10.04 0.68
N PHE A 154 -9.19 -10.75 0.47
CA PHE A 154 -8.02 -10.24 -0.22
C PHE A 154 -8.35 -9.87 -1.67
N ALA A 155 -7.50 -9.03 -2.27
CA ALA A 155 -7.67 -8.63 -3.66
C ALA A 155 -7.53 -9.84 -4.60
N THR A 156 -8.38 -9.94 -5.62
CA THR A 156 -8.02 -10.67 -6.84
C THR A 156 -6.92 -9.91 -7.57
N ALA A 157 -7.08 -8.58 -7.64
CA ALA A 157 -6.12 -7.62 -8.16
C ALA A 157 -6.46 -6.25 -7.55
N ALA A 158 -5.46 -5.43 -7.25
CA ALA A 158 -5.69 -4.03 -6.90
C ALA A 158 -4.55 -3.14 -7.37
N ALA A 159 -4.84 -1.84 -7.51
CA ALA A 159 -3.85 -0.83 -7.86
C ALA A 159 -4.02 0.42 -6.99
N ALA A 160 -2.90 0.92 -6.48
CA ALA A 160 -2.77 2.24 -5.87
C ALA A 160 -2.14 3.20 -6.88
N ALA A 161 -2.71 4.39 -7.04
CA ALA A 161 -2.15 5.46 -7.86
C ALA A 161 -2.11 6.76 -7.06
N VAL A 162 -0.98 7.46 -7.09
CA VAL A 162 -0.79 8.81 -6.52
C VAL A 162 -0.21 9.68 -7.63
N ILE A 163 -0.92 10.74 -8.01
CA ILE A 163 -0.60 11.57 -9.17
C ILE A 163 -0.63 13.04 -8.77
N GLU A 164 0.48 13.71 -9.01
CA GLU A 164 0.63 15.16 -8.89
C GLU A 164 0.54 15.81 -10.28
N MET A 165 -0.32 16.81 -10.40
CA MET A 165 -0.54 17.55 -11.64
C MET A 165 0.05 18.98 -11.56
N SER A 166 0.66 19.41 -12.65
CA SER A 166 1.04 20.81 -12.90
C SER A 166 0.27 21.31 -14.11
N GLY A 167 -0.84 22.01 -13.85
CA GLY A 167 -1.84 22.29 -14.88
C GLY A 167 -2.45 21.00 -15.42
N GLU A 168 -2.31 20.76 -16.72
CA GLU A 168 -2.79 19.54 -17.38
C GLU A 168 -1.74 18.43 -17.47
N THR A 169 -0.50 18.72 -17.07
CA THR A 169 0.62 17.78 -17.19
C THR A 169 0.82 17.01 -15.90
N CYS A 170 1.03 15.70 -15.98
CA CYS A 170 1.43 14.88 -14.85
C CYS A 170 2.88 15.18 -14.48
N GLN A 171 3.10 15.80 -13.33
CA GLN A 171 4.44 16.13 -12.86
C GLN A 171 5.11 14.93 -12.19
N LYS A 172 4.34 14.18 -11.40
CA LYS A 172 4.80 13.00 -10.67
C LYS A 172 3.68 11.98 -10.59
N VAL A 173 4.02 10.72 -10.75
CA VAL A 173 3.09 9.60 -10.61
C VAL A 173 3.77 8.43 -9.92
N ARG A 174 3.01 7.74 -9.06
CA ARG A 174 3.37 6.46 -8.47
C ARG A 174 2.24 5.48 -8.68
N ILE A 175 2.57 4.28 -9.17
CA ILE A 175 1.61 3.20 -9.40
C ILE A 175 2.16 1.94 -8.76
N ALA A 176 1.36 1.32 -7.90
CA ALA A 176 1.71 0.07 -7.24
C ALA A 176 0.56 -0.92 -7.28
N LEU A 177 0.91 -2.21 -7.33
CA LEU A 177 0.00 -3.33 -7.58
C LEU A 177 -0.04 -4.27 -6.37
N THR A 178 -1.24 -4.72 -6.02
CA THR A 178 -1.49 -5.65 -4.90
C THR A 178 -1.87 -7.03 -5.44
N ASN A 179 -1.26 -8.07 -4.88
CA ASN A 179 -1.54 -9.48 -5.17
C ASN A 179 -1.34 -9.92 -6.64
N LEU A 180 -0.41 -9.26 -7.33
CA LEU A 180 -0.11 -9.47 -8.75
C LEU A 180 1.33 -9.94 -9.01
N GLY A 181 1.99 -10.43 -7.96
CA GLY A 181 3.36 -10.93 -7.96
C GLY A 181 3.68 -11.63 -6.64
N PRO A 182 4.91 -12.13 -6.47
CA PRO A 182 5.38 -12.68 -5.19
C PRO A 182 5.57 -11.61 -4.10
N THR A 183 5.38 -10.33 -4.42
CA THR A 183 5.33 -9.18 -3.52
C THR A 183 4.30 -8.17 -4.04
N ALA A 184 4.06 -7.08 -3.29
CA ALA A 184 3.56 -5.87 -3.94
C ALA A 184 4.58 -5.37 -4.97
N LEU A 185 4.11 -4.78 -6.06
CA LEU A 185 4.96 -4.36 -7.17
C LEU A 185 4.81 -2.86 -7.42
N ARG A 186 5.90 -2.18 -7.74
CA ARG A 186 5.87 -0.82 -8.28
C ARG A 186 5.98 -0.85 -9.80
N ALA A 187 5.01 -0.25 -10.48
CA ALA A 187 4.93 -0.23 -11.94
C ALA A 187 5.68 0.98 -12.53
N SER A 188 7.00 1.03 -12.36
CA SER A 188 7.82 2.18 -12.79
C SER A 188 7.75 2.48 -14.29
N ASP A 189 7.63 1.45 -15.14
CA ASP A 189 7.45 1.67 -16.57
C ASP A 189 6.07 2.28 -16.90
N ALA A 190 5.04 1.96 -16.11
CA ALA A 190 3.73 2.62 -16.22
C ALA A 190 3.79 4.08 -15.75
N GLU A 191 4.57 4.37 -14.70
CA GLU A 191 4.83 5.74 -14.25
C GLU A 191 5.54 6.58 -15.34
N ALA A 192 6.51 5.98 -16.04
CA ALA A 192 7.28 6.63 -17.10
C ALA A 192 6.42 7.03 -18.32
N VAL A 193 5.38 6.25 -18.64
CA VAL A 193 4.41 6.58 -19.71
C VAL A 193 3.68 7.89 -19.45
N LEU A 194 3.36 8.18 -18.18
CA LEU A 194 2.51 9.32 -17.81
C LEU A 194 3.31 10.56 -17.42
N THR A 195 4.51 10.39 -16.85
CA THR A 195 5.32 11.50 -16.33
C THR A 195 5.67 12.50 -17.45
N GLY A 196 5.41 13.78 -17.21
CA GLY A 196 5.64 14.86 -18.16
C GLY A 196 4.62 14.94 -19.30
N GLN A 197 3.54 14.15 -19.27
CA GLN A 197 2.52 14.12 -20.31
C GLN A 197 1.18 14.70 -19.83
N VAL A 198 0.36 15.14 -20.79
CA VAL A 198 -1.08 15.33 -20.56
C VAL A 198 -1.73 13.94 -20.59
N ILE A 199 -2.35 13.53 -19.48
CA ILE A 199 -2.91 12.18 -19.36
C ILE A 199 -4.17 12.06 -20.23
N THR A 200 -4.08 11.27 -21.31
CA THR A 200 -5.21 10.86 -22.17
C THR A 200 -5.62 9.42 -21.90
N ASP A 201 -6.78 9.00 -22.42
CA ASP A 201 -7.22 7.60 -22.29
C ASP A 201 -6.23 6.62 -22.95
N GLU A 202 -5.63 7.00 -24.08
CA GLU A 202 -4.62 6.19 -24.76
C GLU A 202 -3.35 5.99 -23.91
N LEU A 203 -2.91 7.04 -23.19
CA LEU A 203 -1.77 6.92 -22.28
C LEU A 203 -2.12 6.10 -21.03
N ILE A 204 -3.36 6.19 -20.55
CA ILE A 204 -3.85 5.34 -19.45
C ILE A 204 -3.82 3.87 -19.88
N ASP A 205 -4.24 3.55 -21.11
CA ASP A 205 -4.18 2.20 -21.64
C ASP A 205 -2.74 1.68 -21.82
N GLN A 206 -1.82 2.52 -22.28
CA GLN A 206 -0.40 2.18 -22.36
C GLN A 206 0.22 1.95 -20.97
N ALA A 207 -0.09 2.79 -19.99
CA ALA A 207 0.37 2.61 -18.61
C ALA A 207 -0.20 1.33 -17.99
N ALA A 208 -1.47 1.01 -18.24
CA ALA A 208 -2.08 -0.24 -17.81
C ALA A 208 -1.42 -1.46 -18.47
N GLN A 209 -1.02 -1.37 -19.74
CA GLN A 209 -0.23 -2.41 -20.39
C GLN A 209 1.12 -2.60 -19.70
N LYS A 210 1.85 -1.52 -19.40
CA LYS A 210 3.11 -1.59 -18.65
C LYS A 210 2.98 -2.16 -17.24
N ALA A 211 1.85 -1.91 -16.58
CA ALA A 211 1.54 -2.54 -15.29
C ALA A 211 1.30 -4.06 -15.44
N MET A 212 0.64 -4.49 -16.53
CA MET A 212 0.44 -5.92 -16.82
C MET A 212 1.74 -6.64 -17.17
N ASP A 213 2.67 -5.98 -17.87
CA ASP A 213 3.95 -6.58 -18.30
C ASP A 213 4.82 -7.07 -17.11
N ILE A 214 4.62 -6.54 -15.90
CA ILE A 214 5.37 -6.92 -14.70
C ILE A 214 4.60 -7.88 -13.77
N CYS A 215 3.37 -8.25 -14.11
CA CYS A 215 2.56 -9.13 -13.28
C CYS A 215 3.07 -10.58 -13.35
N ASP A 216 3.15 -11.23 -12.19
CA ASP A 216 3.43 -12.66 -12.02
C ASP A 216 2.51 -13.29 -10.94
N PRO A 217 1.17 -13.24 -11.13
CA PRO A 217 0.23 -13.69 -10.12
C PRO A 217 0.17 -15.22 -10.02
N ALA A 218 0.13 -15.74 -8.80
CA ALA A 218 -0.15 -17.16 -8.57
C ALA A 218 -1.60 -17.51 -8.94
N GLU A 219 -1.82 -18.64 -9.61
CA GLU A 219 -3.16 -19.20 -9.83
C GLU A 219 -3.76 -19.70 -8.50
N ASP A 220 -5.01 -19.34 -8.23
CA ASP A 220 -5.78 -19.84 -7.07
C ASP A 220 -7.29 -19.75 -7.34
N LEU A 221 -8.11 -19.94 -6.29
CA LEU A 221 -9.58 -19.82 -6.37
C LEU A 221 -10.10 -18.40 -6.65
N ARG A 222 -9.23 -17.40 -6.85
CA ARG A 222 -9.58 -16.05 -7.31
C ARG A 222 -9.46 -15.91 -8.83
N GLY A 223 -8.88 -16.91 -9.50
CA GLY A 223 -8.69 -16.98 -10.94
C GLY A 223 -7.29 -17.41 -11.32
N ASP A 224 -7.11 -17.70 -12.61
CA ASP A 224 -5.82 -17.97 -13.22
C ASP A 224 -4.96 -16.71 -13.35
N ALA A 225 -3.71 -16.90 -13.79
CA ALA A 225 -2.76 -15.81 -13.93
C ALA A 225 -3.17 -14.80 -15.01
N GLU A 226 -3.79 -15.27 -16.11
CA GLU A 226 -4.26 -14.42 -17.21
C GLU A 226 -5.36 -13.46 -16.73
N TYR A 227 -6.39 -14.00 -16.05
CA TYR A 227 -7.47 -13.20 -15.50
C TYR A 227 -6.97 -12.16 -14.49
N LYS A 228 -6.11 -12.58 -13.55
CA LYS A 228 -5.54 -11.68 -12.54
C LYS A 228 -4.73 -10.55 -13.18
N THR A 229 -3.88 -10.89 -14.15
CA THR A 229 -3.09 -9.89 -14.90
C THR A 229 -3.99 -8.88 -15.60
N HIS A 230 -5.02 -9.35 -16.31
CA HIS A 230 -5.97 -8.46 -16.98
C HIS A 230 -6.72 -7.55 -15.99
N MET A 231 -7.13 -8.10 -14.84
CA MET A 231 -7.75 -7.31 -13.76
C MET A 231 -6.77 -6.32 -13.12
N GLY A 232 -5.48 -6.62 -13.07
CA GLY A 232 -4.43 -5.68 -12.67
C GLY A 232 -4.36 -4.46 -13.59
N GLY A 233 -4.40 -4.68 -14.91
CA GLY A 233 -4.53 -3.60 -15.88
C GLY A 233 -5.79 -2.77 -15.67
N GLU A 234 -6.95 -3.42 -15.47
CA GLU A 234 -8.23 -2.73 -15.26
C GLU A 234 -8.26 -1.89 -13.96
N MET A 235 -7.73 -2.42 -12.84
CA MET A 235 -7.62 -1.64 -11.61
C MET A 235 -6.66 -0.47 -11.77
N THR A 236 -5.57 -0.64 -12.54
CA THR A 236 -4.64 0.44 -12.87
C THR A 236 -5.33 1.58 -13.62
N ARG A 237 -6.10 1.28 -14.67
CA ARG A 237 -6.88 2.29 -15.41
C ARG A 237 -7.80 3.09 -14.49
N ARG A 238 -8.58 2.39 -13.65
CA ARG A 238 -9.53 3.02 -12.72
C ARG A 238 -8.83 3.87 -11.66
N ALA A 239 -7.70 3.41 -11.14
CA ALA A 239 -6.92 4.12 -10.13
C ALA A 239 -6.35 5.41 -10.71
N ILE A 240 -5.76 5.36 -11.91
CA ILE A 240 -5.24 6.54 -12.62
C ILE A 240 -6.37 7.54 -12.89
N ARG A 241 -7.48 7.12 -13.51
CA ARG A 241 -8.62 8.01 -13.81
C ARG A 241 -9.16 8.72 -12.56
N THR A 242 -9.30 7.98 -11.46
CA THR A 242 -9.80 8.54 -10.20
C THR A 242 -8.79 9.49 -9.57
N ALA A 243 -7.50 9.14 -9.58
CA ALA A 243 -6.44 10.01 -9.07
C ALA A 243 -6.34 11.31 -9.88
N VAL A 244 -6.38 11.26 -11.21
CA VAL A 244 -6.38 12.47 -12.08
C VAL A 244 -7.58 13.36 -11.80
N LYS A 245 -8.77 12.78 -11.61
CA LYS A 245 -9.96 13.55 -11.26
C LYS A 245 -9.76 14.30 -9.94
N ARG A 246 -9.24 13.61 -8.91
CA ARG A 246 -9.02 14.17 -7.57
C ARG A 246 -7.90 15.20 -7.52
N ALA A 247 -6.88 15.09 -8.38
CA ALA A 247 -5.81 16.07 -8.47
C ALA A 247 -6.28 17.45 -8.98
N LYS A 248 -7.51 17.52 -9.54
CA LYS A 248 -8.16 18.73 -10.04
C LYS A 248 -9.21 19.31 -9.08
N GLU A 249 -9.51 18.62 -7.98
CA GLU A 249 -10.46 19.06 -6.94
C GLU A 249 -9.77 19.95 -5.90
#